data_AF-A0A7W1G1X7-F1
#
_entry.id   AF-A0A7W1G1X7-F1
#
_cell.length_a   1.000
_cell.length_b   1.000
_cell.length_c   1.000
_cell.angle_alpha   90.00
_cell.angle_beta   90.00
_cell.angle_gamma   90.00
#
_symmetry.space_group_name_H-M   'P 1'
#
loop_
_entity.id
_entity.type
_entity.pdbx_description
1 polymer ?
#
loop_
_entity_poly.entity_id
_entity_poly.type
_entity_poly.pdbx_seq_one_letter_code
_entity_poly.pdbx_strand_id
1 'polypeptide(L)'
;VSNCVLNLVEDVHRPALFSELHRVVKTGGRVAISDIVCDEDVPGPLRSDPSLWSGCISGAFREDRFLRAFADAGFHGVQLVKRDERPWRVVEGIEFRSVTVVAYKGKAGPCREGNHAVLYPGPWSEVRDDDGHVFARGERVAVCAKTYRLLTTAPYRAQIVGLPPHQEIPEHEQAPFSCAGQRPRSPHETKNGPMPADYRAAQDCCEPGACC
;
A
#
# COMPACT_ATOMS: atom_id res chain seq x y z
N VAL A 1 -8.21 -0.67 -15.99
CA VAL A 1 -6.94 -1.24 -16.50
C VAL A 1 -6.57 -0.41 -17.71
N SER A 2 -5.34 0.09 -17.79
CA SER A 2 -4.84 0.86 -18.93
C SER A 2 -3.54 0.25 -19.44
N ASN A 3 -3.37 0.21 -20.77
CA ASN A 3 -2.16 -0.27 -21.43
C ASN A 3 -1.58 0.86 -22.29
N CYS A 4 -0.38 1.32 -21.94
CA CYS A 4 0.53 2.07 -22.83
C CYS A 4 0.03 3.43 -23.37
N VAL A 5 -0.66 4.25 -22.56
CA VAL A 5 -1.09 5.60 -22.99
C VAL A 5 -0.59 6.74 -22.11
N LEU A 6 0.04 6.48 -20.95
CA LEU A 6 0.47 7.58 -20.08
C LEU A 6 1.70 8.29 -20.64
N ASN A 7 2.55 7.57 -21.35
CA ASN A 7 3.75 8.14 -21.97
C ASN A 7 3.45 9.10 -23.13
N LEU A 8 2.17 9.22 -23.55
CA LEU A 8 1.74 10.18 -24.56
C LEU A 8 1.17 11.47 -23.94
N VAL A 9 1.12 11.55 -22.61
CA VAL A 9 0.65 12.73 -21.89
C VAL A 9 1.83 13.63 -21.61
N GLU A 10 1.71 14.90 -21.99
CA GLU A 10 2.73 15.91 -21.71
C GLU A 10 3.00 16.04 -20.22
N ASP A 11 4.25 16.31 -19.87
CA ASP A 11 4.73 16.34 -18.48
C ASP A 11 3.90 17.27 -17.58
N VAL A 12 3.47 18.41 -18.13
CA VAL A 12 2.63 19.41 -17.44
C VAL A 12 1.26 18.85 -17.03
N HIS A 13 0.76 17.84 -17.74
CA HIS A 13 -0.56 17.24 -17.48
C HIS A 13 -0.50 15.96 -16.65
N ARG A 14 0.69 15.40 -16.39
CA ARG A 14 0.85 14.17 -15.60
C ARG A 14 0.23 14.29 -14.20
N PRO A 15 0.45 15.36 -13.40
CA PRO A 15 -0.17 15.45 -12.07
C PRO A 15 -1.70 15.44 -12.12
N ALA A 16 -2.29 16.14 -13.10
CA ALA A 16 -3.73 16.18 -13.30
C ALA A 16 -4.28 14.80 -13.69
N LEU A 17 -3.57 14.05 -14.53
CA LEU A 17 -3.93 12.69 -14.91
C LEU A 17 -4.02 11.76 -13.69
N PHE A 18 -3.00 11.74 -12.82
CA PHE A 18 -3.03 10.87 -11.63
C PHE A 18 -4.08 11.31 -10.61
N SER A 19 -4.30 12.62 -10.45
CA SER A 19 -5.39 13.17 -9.63
C SER A 19 -6.76 12.70 -10.14
N GLU A 20 -6.99 12.73 -11.45
CA GLU A 20 -8.22 12.26 -12.05
C GLU A 20 -8.39 10.74 -11.91
N LEU A 21 -7.32 9.95 -12.08
CA LEU A 21 -7.34 8.52 -11.77
C LEU A 21 -7.79 8.28 -10.33
N HIS A 22 -7.22 9.00 -9.36
CA HIS A 22 -7.60 8.87 -7.96
C HIS A 22 -9.07 9.29 -7.75
N ARG A 23 -9.53 10.37 -8.37
CA ARG A 23 -10.91 10.88 -8.26
C ARG A 23 -11.95 9.86 -8.72
N VAL A 24 -11.75 9.24 -9.89
CA VAL A 24 -12.75 8.34 -10.51
C VAL A 24 -12.79 6.94 -9.88
N VAL A 25 -11.70 6.49 -9.27
CA VAL A 25 -11.65 5.20 -8.59
C VAL A 25 -12.51 5.27 -7.33
N LYS A 26 -13.32 4.24 -7.07
CA LYS A 26 -14.10 4.12 -5.82
C LYS A 26 -13.17 3.75 -4.67
N THR A 27 -13.48 4.18 -3.45
CA THR A 27 -12.76 3.76 -2.23
C THR A 27 -12.69 2.24 -2.13
N GLY A 28 -11.52 1.68 -1.85
CA GLY A 28 -11.23 0.23 -1.89
C GLY A 28 -11.02 -0.35 -3.30
N GLY A 29 -11.25 0.44 -4.35
CA GLY A 29 -10.92 0.10 -5.73
C GLY A 29 -9.40 0.14 -5.98
N ARG A 30 -8.99 -0.37 -7.15
CA ARG A 30 -7.59 -0.36 -7.56
C ARG A 30 -7.42 0.05 -9.02
N VAL A 31 -6.27 0.63 -9.32
CA VAL A 31 -5.77 0.83 -10.68
C VAL A 31 -4.70 -0.21 -10.96
N ALA A 32 -4.65 -0.65 -12.22
CA ALA A 32 -3.60 -1.51 -12.75
C ALA A 32 -3.21 -0.94 -14.11
N ILE A 33 -1.96 -0.49 -14.23
CA ILE A 33 -1.46 0.23 -15.38
C ILE A 33 -0.18 -0.45 -15.84
N SER A 34 -0.15 -0.86 -17.11
CA SER A 34 1.05 -1.38 -17.76
C SER A 34 1.59 -0.31 -18.71
N ASP A 35 2.86 0.04 -18.57
CA ASP A 35 3.51 1.04 -19.41
C ASP A 35 5.02 0.77 -19.57
N ILE A 36 5.67 1.56 -20.41
CA ILE A 36 7.13 1.57 -20.56
C ILE A 36 7.74 2.59 -19.60
N VAL A 37 8.74 2.18 -18.84
CA VAL A 37 9.56 3.05 -17.99
C VAL A 37 11.01 3.01 -18.41
N CYS A 38 11.76 4.01 -17.97
CA CYS A 38 13.20 4.12 -18.12
C CYS A 38 13.91 4.10 -16.77
N ASP A 39 15.18 3.69 -16.77
CA ASP A 39 16.06 3.72 -15.59
C ASP A 39 16.65 5.11 -15.33
N GLU A 40 16.86 5.89 -16.40
CA GLU A 40 17.36 7.26 -16.36
C GLU A 40 16.36 8.28 -16.93
N ASP A 41 16.60 9.57 -16.68
CA ASP A 41 15.77 10.61 -17.26
C ASP A 41 16.04 10.76 -18.76
N VAL A 42 14.98 10.68 -19.58
CA VAL A 42 15.10 10.91 -21.02
C VAL A 42 15.54 12.36 -21.29
N PRO A 43 16.67 12.61 -21.96
CA PRO A 43 17.18 13.95 -22.21
C PRO A 43 16.32 14.71 -23.25
N GLY A 44 16.37 16.04 -23.21
CA GLY A 44 15.56 16.92 -24.05
C GLY A 44 15.57 16.59 -25.56
N PRO A 45 16.74 16.30 -26.18
CA PRO A 45 16.79 15.90 -27.59
C PRO A 45 15.95 14.66 -27.92
N LEU A 46 16.00 13.63 -27.06
CA LEU A 46 15.21 12.40 -27.25
C LEU A 46 13.72 12.61 -26.93
N ARG A 47 13.38 13.55 -26.05
CA ARG A 47 11.98 13.93 -25.78
C ARG A 47 11.30 14.58 -26.96
N SER A 48 12.05 15.37 -27.73
CA SER A 48 11.54 16.13 -28.88
C SER A 48 11.55 15.33 -30.18
N ASP A 49 12.04 14.10 -30.19
CA ASP A 49 12.09 13.23 -31.37
C ASP A 49 10.70 12.60 -31.64
N PRO A 50 10.03 12.95 -32.75
CA PRO A 50 8.69 12.43 -33.06
C PRO A 50 8.65 10.92 -33.29
N SER A 51 9.76 10.32 -33.74
CA SER A 51 9.86 8.88 -33.98
C SER A 51 9.89 8.11 -32.65
N LEU A 52 10.59 8.64 -31.64
CA LEU A 52 10.67 8.07 -30.30
C LEU A 52 9.39 8.32 -29.49
N TRP A 53 8.68 9.41 -29.78
CA TRP A 53 7.38 9.70 -29.17
C TRP A 53 6.35 8.62 -29.49
N SER A 54 6.22 8.24 -30.76
CA SER A 54 5.30 7.16 -31.18
C SER A 54 5.66 5.79 -30.59
N GLY A 55 6.93 5.60 -30.21
CA GLY A 55 7.42 4.40 -29.55
C GLY A 55 7.23 4.34 -28.03
N CYS A 56 6.54 5.32 -27.42
CA CYS A 56 6.40 5.46 -25.96
C CYS A 56 7.73 5.64 -25.20
N ILE A 57 8.77 6.15 -25.87
CA ILE A 57 10.13 6.31 -25.33
C ILE A 57 10.31 7.73 -24.79
N SER A 58 9.99 8.73 -25.60
CA SER A 58 10.19 10.15 -25.28
C SER A 58 9.46 10.60 -24.02
N GLY A 59 8.25 10.07 -23.78
CA GLY A 59 7.47 10.36 -22.59
C GLY A 59 7.59 9.34 -21.47
N ALA A 60 8.49 8.35 -21.57
CA ALA A 60 8.64 7.33 -20.53
C ALA A 60 8.91 7.96 -19.15
N PHE A 61 8.23 7.47 -18.12
CA PHE A 61 8.56 7.82 -16.75
C PHE A 61 9.84 7.09 -16.33
N ARG A 62 10.68 7.78 -15.56
CA ARG A 62 11.68 7.08 -14.75
C ARG A 62 10.98 6.18 -13.74
N GLU A 63 11.46 4.95 -13.58
CA GLU A 63 10.78 3.89 -12.82
C GLU A 63 10.36 4.35 -11.40
N ASP A 64 11.26 4.99 -10.65
CA ASP A 64 10.97 5.49 -9.30
C ASP A 64 9.91 6.60 -9.28
N ARG A 65 9.93 7.51 -10.26
CA ARG A 65 8.96 8.59 -10.39
C ARG A 65 7.58 8.08 -10.79
N PHE A 66 7.52 6.99 -11.54
CA PHE A 66 6.25 6.37 -11.91
C PHE A 66 5.49 5.88 -10.67
N LEU A 67 6.18 5.18 -9.76
CA LEU A 67 5.56 4.75 -8.49
C LEU A 67 5.21 5.94 -7.59
N ARG A 68 6.10 6.94 -7.49
CA ARG A 68 5.83 8.16 -6.69
C ARG A 68 4.60 8.91 -7.18
N ALA A 69 4.37 8.99 -8.49
CA ALA A 69 3.20 9.69 -9.03
C ALA A 69 1.85 9.11 -8.55
N PHE A 70 1.76 7.79 -8.32
CA PHE A 70 0.58 7.19 -7.69
C PHE A 70 0.47 7.56 -6.21
N ALA A 71 1.58 7.49 -5.46
CA ALA A 71 1.61 7.83 -4.04
C ALA A 71 1.26 9.32 -3.80
N ASP A 72 1.83 10.22 -4.59
CA ASP A 72 1.58 11.66 -4.53
C ASP A 72 0.11 12.01 -4.86
N ALA A 73 -0.55 11.21 -5.69
CA ALA A 73 -1.97 11.34 -5.99
C ALA A 73 -2.90 10.77 -4.90
N GLY A 74 -2.33 10.19 -3.82
CA GLY A 74 -3.07 9.65 -2.68
C GLY A 74 -3.47 8.18 -2.82
N PHE A 75 -2.88 7.44 -3.75
CA PHE A 75 -3.04 5.99 -3.76
C PHE A 75 -2.18 5.34 -2.67
N HIS A 76 -2.69 4.23 -2.15
CA HIS A 76 -2.07 3.36 -1.16
C HIS A 76 -1.60 2.06 -1.80
N GLY A 77 -0.59 1.43 -1.21
CA GLY A 77 -0.20 0.07 -1.56
C GLY A 77 0.26 -0.02 -3.01
N VAL A 78 1.05 0.96 -3.44
CA VAL A 78 1.62 1.05 -4.78
C VAL A 78 2.63 -0.09 -4.94
N GLN A 79 2.39 -0.98 -5.90
CA GLN A 79 3.18 -2.18 -6.12
C GLN A 79 3.60 -2.29 -7.58
N LEU A 80 4.88 -2.58 -7.80
CA LEU A 80 5.39 -3.06 -9.07
C LEU A 80 5.13 -4.57 -9.17
N VAL A 81 4.02 -4.97 -9.80
CA VAL A 81 3.60 -6.39 -9.85
C VAL A 81 4.19 -7.13 -11.05
N LYS A 82 4.69 -6.40 -12.03
CA LYS A 82 5.45 -6.93 -13.17
C LYS A 82 6.57 -5.94 -13.50
N ARG A 83 7.77 -6.48 -13.76
CA ARG A 83 8.90 -5.76 -14.31
C ARG A 83 9.68 -6.71 -15.19
N ASP A 84 9.83 -6.38 -16.47
CA ASP A 84 10.60 -7.23 -17.38
C ASP A 84 12.10 -7.18 -17.04
N GLU A 85 12.71 -8.35 -16.88
CA GLU A 85 14.13 -8.50 -16.50
C GLU A 85 15.10 -8.00 -17.57
N ARG A 86 14.69 -8.00 -18.84
CA ARG A 86 15.48 -7.48 -19.95
C ARG A 86 14.84 -6.23 -20.53
N PRO A 87 15.62 -5.21 -20.90
CA PRO A 87 15.06 -4.05 -21.57
C PRO A 87 14.63 -4.48 -22.96
N TRP A 88 13.45 -4.01 -23.39
CA TRP A 88 12.99 -4.27 -24.75
C TRP A 88 13.71 -3.39 -25.76
N ARG A 89 14.24 -2.24 -25.31
CA ARG A 89 15.00 -1.31 -26.11
C ARG A 89 16.01 -0.53 -25.24
N VAL A 90 17.15 -0.20 -25.83
CA VAL A 90 18.16 0.69 -25.24
C VAL A 90 18.41 1.83 -26.23
N VAL A 91 18.37 3.08 -25.78
CA VAL A 91 18.61 4.27 -26.61
C VAL A 91 19.60 5.16 -25.89
N GLU A 92 20.75 5.43 -26.51
CA GLU A 92 21.83 6.23 -25.91
C GLU A 92 22.25 5.77 -24.50
N GLY A 93 22.16 4.46 -24.24
CA GLY A 93 22.49 3.86 -22.94
C GLY A 93 21.31 3.76 -21.97
N ILE A 94 20.19 4.44 -22.23
CA ILE A 94 18.99 4.41 -21.39
C ILE A 94 18.20 3.14 -21.67
N GLU A 95 17.88 2.39 -20.61
CA GLU A 95 17.15 1.13 -20.70
C GLU A 95 15.64 1.34 -20.58
N PHE A 96 14.88 0.88 -21.58
CA PHE A 96 13.43 0.94 -21.57
C PHE A 96 12.83 -0.44 -21.30
N ARG A 97 11.93 -0.52 -20.31
CA ARG A 97 11.36 -1.76 -19.78
C ARG A 97 9.87 -1.67 -19.64
N SER A 98 9.17 -2.79 -19.85
CA SER A 98 7.75 -2.88 -19.53
C SER A 98 7.56 -3.19 -18.06
N VAL A 99 6.65 -2.45 -17.43
CA VAL A 99 6.24 -2.65 -16.05
C VAL A 99 4.72 -2.66 -15.93
N THR A 100 4.23 -3.27 -14.86
CA THR A 100 2.84 -3.13 -14.43
C THR A 100 2.82 -2.65 -12.98
N VAL A 101 2.19 -1.51 -12.74
CA VAL A 101 1.95 -0.96 -11.40
C VAL A 101 0.49 -1.19 -11.02
N VAL A 102 0.28 -1.66 -9.79
CA VAL A 102 -1.03 -1.70 -9.14
C VAL A 102 -1.03 -0.74 -7.97
N ALA A 103 -2.07 0.06 -7.83
CA ALA A 103 -2.23 0.98 -6.70
C ALA A 103 -3.70 1.00 -6.26
N TYR A 104 -3.94 1.17 -4.96
CA TYR A 104 -5.27 1.04 -4.36
C TYR A 104 -5.74 2.39 -3.86
N LYS A 105 -7.02 2.70 -4.06
CA LYS A 105 -7.61 3.86 -3.38
C LYS A 105 -7.90 3.43 -1.95
N GLY A 106 -7.14 3.97 -1.00
CA GLY A 106 -7.19 3.52 0.39
C GLY A 106 -8.47 3.92 1.11
N LYS A 107 -8.34 4.81 2.10
CA LYS A 107 -9.40 5.12 3.07
C LYS A 107 -9.72 6.60 3.12
N ALA A 108 -10.98 6.92 3.41
CA ALA A 108 -11.46 8.29 3.57
C ALA A 108 -12.24 8.43 4.89
N GLY A 109 -12.46 9.67 5.34
CA GLY A 109 -13.24 9.99 6.54
C GLY A 109 -12.43 10.11 7.83
N PRO A 110 -13.10 10.39 8.98
CA PRO A 110 -12.43 10.68 10.24
C PRO A 110 -11.73 9.46 10.84
N CYS A 111 -10.67 9.70 11.61
CA CYS A 111 -10.00 8.66 12.39
C CYS A 111 -10.79 8.40 13.68
N ARG A 112 -11.21 7.14 13.86
CA ARG A 112 -12.05 6.71 14.99
C ARG A 112 -11.38 5.57 15.75
N GLU A 113 -11.48 5.60 17.07
CA GLU A 113 -10.91 4.60 17.98
C GLU A 113 -11.89 3.43 18.12
N GLY A 114 -11.45 2.26 17.68
CA GLY A 114 -12.21 1.02 17.81
C GLY A 114 -11.45 -0.06 18.58
N ASN A 115 -10.42 0.31 19.34
CA ASN A 115 -9.51 -0.59 20.06
C ASN A 115 -8.79 -1.62 19.19
N HIS A 116 -8.67 -1.31 17.90
CA HIS A 116 -7.94 -2.13 16.95
C HIS A 116 -6.43 -2.00 17.15
N ALA A 117 -5.74 -3.11 16.90
CA ALA A 117 -4.30 -3.13 16.71
C ALA A 117 -3.93 -3.91 15.47
N VAL A 118 -2.73 -3.63 14.98
CA VAL A 118 -2.06 -4.46 13.98
C VAL A 118 -0.71 -4.89 14.51
N LEU A 119 -0.22 -6.02 14.00
CA LEU A 119 1.11 -6.52 14.27
C LEU A 119 1.79 -6.82 12.93
N TYR A 120 3.00 -6.28 12.75
CA TYR A 120 3.85 -6.64 11.63
C TYR A 120 4.71 -7.86 12.00
N PRO A 121 4.59 -9.01 11.30
CA PRO A 121 5.33 -10.21 11.65
C PRO A 121 6.79 -10.21 11.16
N GLY A 122 7.20 -9.29 10.29
CA GLY A 122 8.53 -9.28 9.66
C GLY A 122 8.45 -9.58 8.15
N PRO A 123 9.60 -9.80 7.47
CA PRO A 123 10.93 -10.06 8.02
C PRO A 123 11.77 -8.82 8.39
N TRP A 124 11.42 -7.64 7.86
CA TRP A 124 12.16 -6.41 8.11
C TRP A 124 12.09 -5.99 9.58
N SER A 125 13.05 -5.19 10.05
CA SER A 125 13.03 -4.66 11.42
C SER A 125 11.79 -3.80 11.67
N GLU A 126 11.43 -2.98 10.68
CA GLU A 126 10.23 -2.16 10.63
C GLU A 126 9.80 -1.91 9.18
N VAL A 127 8.53 -1.56 9.00
CA VAL A 127 7.98 -1.09 7.73
C VAL A 127 7.19 0.20 7.93
N ARG A 128 7.10 1.05 6.91
CA ARG A 128 6.32 2.29 6.93
C ARG A 128 5.23 2.25 5.87
N ASP A 129 4.00 2.63 6.21
CA ASP A 129 2.90 2.76 5.24
C ASP A 129 2.86 4.16 4.58
N ASP A 130 1.97 4.32 3.59
CA ASP A 130 1.85 5.56 2.81
C ASP A 130 1.30 6.75 3.63
N ASP A 131 0.72 6.50 4.82
CA ASP A 131 0.27 7.54 5.76
C ASP A 131 1.36 7.90 6.78
N GLY A 132 2.53 7.26 6.71
CA GLY A 132 3.68 7.50 7.57
C GLY A 132 3.71 6.70 8.86
N HIS A 133 2.77 5.77 9.08
CA HIS A 133 2.78 4.86 10.22
C HIS A 133 3.95 3.87 10.11
N VAL A 134 4.72 3.70 11.18
CA VAL A 134 5.85 2.77 11.32
C VAL A 134 5.43 1.55 12.14
N PHE A 135 5.68 0.35 11.62
CA PHE A 135 5.35 -0.91 12.27
C PHE A 135 6.62 -1.70 12.52
N ALA A 136 7.10 -1.68 13.76
CA ALA A 136 8.20 -2.54 14.21
C ALA A 136 7.73 -4.00 14.29
N ARG A 137 8.61 -4.94 13.90
CA ARG A 137 8.25 -6.37 13.89
C ARG A 137 7.93 -6.87 15.30
N GLY A 138 6.84 -7.63 15.43
CA GLY A 138 6.40 -8.25 16.68
C GLY A 138 5.70 -7.30 17.66
N GLU A 139 5.68 -6.00 17.40
CA GLU A 139 5.00 -5.03 18.26
C GLU A 139 3.52 -4.88 17.88
N ARG A 140 2.67 -4.73 18.90
CA ARG A 140 1.26 -4.39 18.71
C ARG A 140 1.14 -2.88 18.58
N VAL A 141 0.63 -2.40 17.46
CA VAL A 141 0.52 -0.98 17.20
C VAL A 141 -0.94 -0.56 17.12
N ALA A 142 -1.29 0.48 17.87
CA ALA A 142 -2.63 1.05 17.87
C ALA A 142 -2.92 1.73 16.53
N VAL A 143 -4.04 1.40 15.91
CA VAL A 143 -4.50 2.02 14.67
C VAL A 143 -5.99 2.36 14.74
N CYS A 144 -6.41 3.41 14.04
CA CYS A 144 -7.83 3.71 13.92
C CYS A 144 -8.57 2.65 13.08
N ALA A 145 -9.89 2.57 13.23
CA ALA A 145 -10.73 1.56 12.58
C ALA A 145 -10.55 1.50 11.05
N LYS A 146 -10.43 2.65 10.38
CA LYS A 146 -10.19 2.69 8.93
C LYS A 146 -8.79 2.21 8.52
N THR A 147 -7.75 2.51 9.30
CA THR A 147 -6.38 2.01 9.06
C THR A 147 -6.35 0.51 9.27
N TYR A 148 -7.01 0.01 10.31
CA TYR A 148 -7.15 -1.41 10.56
C TYR A 148 -7.77 -2.14 9.36
N ARG A 149 -8.90 -1.64 8.84
CA ARG A 149 -9.56 -2.22 7.65
C ARG A 149 -8.67 -2.17 6.41
N LEU A 150 -7.94 -1.07 6.21
CA LEU A 150 -7.00 -0.94 5.08
C LEU A 150 -5.89 -1.99 5.17
N LEU A 151 -5.22 -2.10 6.33
CA LEU A 151 -4.07 -2.98 6.49
C LEU A 151 -4.44 -4.47 6.58
N THR A 152 -5.69 -4.79 6.94
CA THR A 152 -6.21 -6.16 6.98
C THR A 152 -6.85 -6.61 5.66
N THR A 153 -6.86 -5.75 4.64
CA THR A 153 -7.33 -6.08 3.28
C THR A 153 -6.19 -6.08 2.26
N ALA A 154 -6.48 -6.43 1.00
CA ALA A 154 -5.48 -6.37 -0.06
C ALA A 154 -4.99 -4.92 -0.27
N PRO A 155 -3.69 -4.68 -0.52
CA PRO A 155 -2.62 -5.68 -0.72
C PRO A 155 -1.88 -6.08 0.57
N TYR A 156 -2.19 -5.48 1.72
CA TYR A 156 -1.41 -5.59 2.94
C TYR A 156 -1.64 -6.85 3.77
N ARG A 157 -2.84 -7.48 3.68
CA ARG A 157 -3.28 -8.59 4.54
C ARG A 157 -2.31 -9.78 4.68
N ALA A 158 -1.45 -10.01 3.69
CA ALA A 158 -0.47 -11.09 3.73
C ALA A 158 0.76 -10.76 4.60
N GLN A 159 0.98 -9.48 4.89
CA GLN A 159 2.14 -8.96 5.61
C GLN A 159 1.75 -8.35 6.97
N ILE A 160 0.47 -8.29 7.32
CA ILE A 160 -0.01 -7.69 8.57
C ILE A 160 -0.97 -8.65 9.25
N VAL A 161 -0.78 -8.85 10.55
CA VAL A 161 -1.72 -9.56 11.41
C VAL A 161 -2.68 -8.55 12.04
N GLY A 162 -3.96 -8.67 11.73
CA GLY A 162 -5.02 -7.90 12.37
C GLY A 162 -5.32 -8.42 13.77
N LEU A 163 -5.37 -7.53 14.76
CA LEU A 163 -5.79 -7.81 16.13
C LEU A 163 -7.08 -7.03 16.42
N PRO A 164 -8.26 -7.61 16.14
CA PRO A 164 -9.53 -6.99 16.46
C PRO A 164 -9.80 -7.02 17.97
N PRO A 165 -10.66 -6.13 18.49
CA PRO A 165 -11.09 -6.23 19.87
C PRO A 165 -11.99 -7.44 20.10
N HIS A 166 -12.09 -7.93 21.35
CA HIS A 166 -13.05 -9.02 21.65
C HIS A 166 -14.49 -8.53 21.59
N GLN A 167 -14.72 -7.29 22.03
CA GLN A 167 -16.00 -6.61 21.89
C GLN A 167 -15.84 -5.44 20.93
N GLU A 168 -16.56 -5.48 19.82
CA GLU A 168 -16.58 -4.38 18.85
C GLU A 168 -17.29 -3.15 19.42
N ILE A 169 -16.73 -1.97 19.13
CA ILE A 169 -17.35 -0.68 19.44
C ILE A 169 -18.12 -0.21 18.19
N PRO A 170 -19.43 -0.01 18.25
CA PRO A 170 -20.21 0.52 17.14
C PRO A 170 -19.65 1.84 16.60
N GLU A 171 -19.64 2.05 15.28
CA GLU A 171 -18.97 3.22 14.66
C GLU A 171 -19.41 4.57 15.23
N HIS A 172 -20.67 4.69 15.63
CA HIS A 172 -21.25 5.92 16.18
C HIS A 172 -20.80 6.22 17.62
N GLU A 173 -20.32 5.21 18.35
CA GLU A 173 -19.81 5.32 19.72
C GLU A 173 -18.28 5.50 19.75
N GLN A 174 -17.60 5.36 18.61
CA GLN A 174 -16.16 5.45 18.54
C GLN A 174 -15.66 6.90 18.75
N ALA A 175 -14.82 7.06 19.77
CA ALA A 175 -14.15 8.32 20.05
C ALA A 175 -13.17 8.71 18.92
N PRO A 176 -12.79 9.99 18.79
CA PRO A 176 -11.75 10.41 17.85
C PRO A 176 -10.40 9.72 18.14
N PHE A 177 -9.69 9.30 17.10
CA PHE A 177 -8.35 8.71 17.20
C PHE A 177 -7.30 9.61 16.54
N SER A 178 -6.18 9.83 17.23
CA SER A 178 -5.05 10.58 16.66
C SER A 178 -4.06 9.65 15.95
N CYS A 179 -3.96 9.77 14.62
CA CYS A 179 -3.00 9.01 13.82
C CYS A 179 -1.56 9.59 13.87
N ALA A 180 -1.39 10.86 14.30
CA ALA A 180 -0.09 11.52 14.30
C ALA A 180 0.85 11.07 15.43
N GLY A 181 0.33 10.35 16.43
CA GLY A 181 1.08 9.85 17.58
C GLY A 181 0.95 8.35 17.69
N GLN A 182 1.66 7.63 16.82
CA GLN A 182 1.62 6.18 16.81
C GLN A 182 2.11 5.64 18.15
N ARG A 183 1.33 4.75 18.75
CA ARG A 183 1.59 4.22 20.09
C ARG A 183 1.47 2.70 20.11
N PRO A 184 2.24 2.01 20.97
CA PRO A 184 2.01 0.60 21.22
C PRO A 184 0.59 0.41 21.78
N ARG A 185 -0.07 -0.67 21.38
CA ARG A 185 -1.36 -1.08 21.95
C ARG A 185 -1.13 -2.14 23.01
N SER A 186 -1.59 -1.86 24.23
CA SER A 186 -1.59 -2.90 25.26
C SER A 186 -2.61 -3.99 24.92
N PRO A 187 -2.31 -5.27 25.14
CA PRO A 187 -3.30 -6.32 24.88
C PRO A 187 -4.56 -6.18 25.75
N HIS A 188 -4.49 -5.59 26.94
CA HIS A 188 -5.68 -5.31 27.76
C HIS A 188 -6.65 -4.35 27.04
N GLU A 189 -6.10 -3.29 26.44
CA GLU A 189 -6.88 -2.31 25.70
C GLU A 189 -7.51 -2.89 24.43
N THR A 190 -6.78 -3.73 23.68
CA THR A 190 -7.36 -4.43 22.52
C THR A 190 -8.53 -5.31 22.93
N LYS A 191 -8.40 -6.11 23.99
CA LYS A 191 -9.45 -7.05 24.39
C LYS A 191 -10.80 -6.37 24.62
N ASN A 192 -10.81 -5.14 25.15
CA ASN A 192 -12.02 -4.30 25.27
C ASN A 192 -13.23 -5.05 25.85
N GLY A 193 -13.09 -5.71 26.99
CA GLY A 193 -14.19 -6.46 27.62
C GLY A 193 -13.78 -7.85 28.11
N PRO A 194 -14.76 -8.64 28.56
CA PRO A 194 -14.50 -9.98 29.08
C PRO A 194 -13.94 -10.91 27.99
N MET A 195 -13.24 -11.95 28.43
CA MET A 195 -12.73 -12.98 27.53
C MET A 195 -13.91 -13.69 26.82
N PRO A 196 -13.84 -13.94 25.50
CA PRO A 196 -14.89 -14.64 24.78
C PRO A 196 -15.14 -16.04 25.37
N ALA A 197 -16.40 -16.46 25.40
CA ALA A 197 -16.82 -17.68 26.09
C ALA A 197 -16.27 -18.98 25.46
N ASP A 198 -15.90 -18.93 24.19
CA ASP A 198 -15.29 -19.99 23.38
C ASP A 198 -13.78 -20.17 23.62
N TYR A 199 -13.11 -19.22 24.29
CA TYR A 199 -11.70 -19.32 24.66
C TYR A 199 -11.46 -20.12 25.95
N ARG A 200 -12.47 -20.81 26.50
CA ARG A 200 -12.29 -21.67 27.68
C ARG A 200 -11.13 -22.63 27.43
N ALA A 201 -10.18 -22.60 28.36
CA ALA A 201 -8.84 -23.11 28.23
C ALA A 201 -8.80 -24.50 27.57
N ALA A 202 -7.93 -24.65 26.58
CA ALA A 202 -7.29 -25.94 26.36
C ALA A 202 -6.55 -26.31 27.66
N GLN A 203 -7.27 -26.88 28.61
CA GLN A 203 -6.67 -27.70 29.64
C GLN A 203 -6.10 -28.91 28.92
N ASP A 204 -4.83 -29.18 29.20
CA ASP A 204 -4.04 -30.33 28.75
C ASP A 204 -3.51 -30.30 27.29
N CYS A 205 -2.61 -29.36 27.00
CA CYS A 205 -1.58 -29.59 25.97
C CYS A 205 -0.25 -30.11 26.54
N CYS A 206 -0.16 -30.28 27.86
CA CYS A 206 1.02 -30.82 28.54
C CYS A 206 0.60 -31.94 29.51
N GLU A 207 0.15 -33.07 28.99
CA GLU A 207 0.27 -34.30 29.78
C GLU A 207 1.76 -34.66 29.90
N PRO A 208 2.31 -34.84 31.11
CA PRO A 208 3.70 -35.24 31.28
C PRO A 208 3.84 -36.72 30.90
N GLY A 209 4.13 -37.02 29.63
CA GLY A 209 4.38 -38.40 29.22
C GLY A 209 4.52 -38.74 27.74
N ALA A 210 4.21 -37.83 26.81
CA ALA A 210 4.24 -38.17 25.38
C ALA A 210 4.89 -37.07 24.52
N CYS A 211 6.22 -36.99 24.57
CA CYS A 211 7.03 -36.48 23.46
C CYS A 211 8.17 -37.49 23.22
N CYS A 212 8.09 -38.20 22.09
CA CYS A 212 9.22 -38.87 21.45
C CYS A 212 9.74 -37.95 20.35
#